data_AF-A0A2D5RVJ0-F1
#
_entry.id   AF-A0A2D5RVJ0-F1
#
_cell.length_a   1.000
_cell.length_b   1.000
_cell.length_c   1.000
_cell.angle_alpha   90.00
_cell.angle_beta   90.00
_cell.angle_gamma   90.00
#
_symmetry.space_group_name_H-M   'P 1'
#
loop_
_entity.id
_entity.type
_entity.pdbx_description
1 polymer ?
#
loop_
_entity_poly.entity_id
_entity_poly.type
_entity_poly.pdbx_seq_one_letter_code
_entity_poly.pdbx_strand_id
1 'polypeptide(L)'
;MWHELVLAGIGGKTVAEAKERVSYQEYLSWLSFRRQHGPLAMQLRQERIAAAQMFQLSKLHGGKGQVDDFMIWTKPDEQEISLEQALEKWV
;
A
#
# COMPACT_ATOMS: atom_id res chain seq x y z
N MET A 1 -6.37 -6.10 -6.28
CA MET A 1 -7.38 -6.32 -5.21
C MET A 1 -7.63 -7.80 -4.97
N TRP A 2 -7.89 -8.64 -6.00
CA TRP A 2 -8.05 -10.10 -5.81
C TRP A 2 -6.95 -10.79 -5.00
N HIS A 3 -5.68 -10.48 -5.25
CA HIS A 3 -4.55 -11.02 -4.47
C HIS A 3 -4.63 -10.63 -2.98
N GLU A 4 -5.05 -9.40 -2.66
CA GLU A 4 -5.25 -8.95 -1.27
C GLU A 4 -6.40 -9.69 -0.60
N LEU A 5 -7.50 -9.98 -1.31
CA LEU A 5 -8.60 -10.76 -0.76
C LEU A 5 -8.15 -12.16 -0.38
N VAL A 6 -7.44 -12.84 -1.27
CA VAL A 6 -6.92 -14.21 -1.01
C VAL A 6 -5.94 -14.20 0.18
N LEU A 7 -5.02 -13.23 0.24
CA LEU A 7 -4.09 -13.10 1.36
C LEU A 7 -4.79 -12.77 2.69
N ALA A 8 -5.95 -12.11 2.63
CA ALA A 8 -6.81 -11.87 3.78
C ALA A 8 -7.75 -13.06 4.11
N GLY A 9 -7.66 -14.17 3.36
CA GLY A 9 -8.50 -15.36 3.56
C GLY A 9 -9.92 -15.24 3.01
N ILE A 10 -10.19 -14.26 2.14
CA ILE A 10 -11.50 -14.00 1.55
C ILE A 10 -11.60 -14.70 0.18
N GLY A 11 -12.68 -15.47 -0.01
CA GLY A 11 -12.98 -16.09 -1.30
C GLY A 11 -12.22 -17.39 -1.62
N GLY A 12 -11.26 -17.81 -0.80
CA GLY A 12 -10.54 -19.08 -0.96
C GLY A 12 -9.02 -18.95 -0.78
N LYS A 13 -8.29 -19.96 -1.24
CA LYS A 13 -6.82 -20.02 -1.19
C LYS A 13 -6.16 -19.55 -2.48
N THR A 14 -6.94 -19.39 -3.56
CA THR A 14 -6.43 -18.95 -4.86
C THR A 14 -7.27 -17.82 -5.43
N VAL A 15 -6.69 -17.05 -6.36
CA VAL A 15 -7.42 -15.98 -7.08
C VAL A 15 -8.58 -16.54 -7.91
N ALA A 16 -8.43 -17.74 -8.46
CA ALA A 16 -9.49 -18.39 -9.23
C ALA A 16 -10.69 -18.71 -8.34
N GLU A 17 -10.46 -19.34 -7.18
CA GLU A 17 -11.51 -19.60 -6.19
C GLU A 17 -12.18 -18.30 -5.72
N ALA A 18 -11.39 -17.26 -5.44
CA ALA A 18 -11.94 -15.97 -5.02
C ALA A 18 -12.84 -15.34 -6.09
N LYS A 19 -12.45 -15.41 -7.37
CA LYS A 19 -13.29 -14.92 -8.47
C LYS A 19 -14.57 -15.72 -8.67
N GLU A 20 -14.54 -17.02 -8.39
CA GLU A 20 -15.71 -17.89 -8.48
C GLU A 20 -16.68 -17.68 -7.31
N ARG A 21 -16.14 -17.51 -6.10
CA ARG A 21 -16.93 -17.51 -4.85
C ARG A 21 -17.37 -16.12 -4.39
N VAL A 22 -16.60 -15.07 -4.71
CA VAL A 22 -16.93 -13.71 -4.30
C VAL A 22 -17.79 -13.06 -5.38
N SER A 23 -19.01 -12.68 -5.00
CA SER A 23 -19.90 -11.97 -5.91
C SER A 23 -19.33 -10.60 -6.31
N TYR A 24 -19.74 -10.09 -7.47
CA TYR A 24 -19.29 -8.76 -7.91
C TYR A 24 -19.68 -7.65 -6.92
N GLN A 25 -20.87 -7.71 -6.32
CA GLN A 25 -21.31 -6.74 -5.30
C GLN A 25 -20.43 -6.79 -4.05
N GLU A 26 -20.09 -7.99 -3.58
CA GLU A 26 -19.20 -8.16 -2.43
C GLU A 26 -17.79 -7.65 -2.75
N TYR A 27 -17.27 -7.93 -3.94
CA TYR A 27 -15.99 -7.38 -4.39
C TYR A 27 -16.00 -5.84 -4.38
N LEU A 28 -17.08 -5.20 -4.87
CA LEU A 28 -17.20 -3.74 -4.81
C LEU A 28 -17.28 -3.21 -3.37
N SER A 29 -17.96 -3.93 -2.47
CA SER A 29 -17.99 -3.61 -1.05
C SER A 29 -16.58 -3.66 -0.45
N TRP A 30 -15.82 -4.73 -0.67
CA TRP A 30 -14.42 -4.83 -0.24
C TRP A 30 -13.54 -3.75 -0.85
N LEU A 31 -13.79 -3.35 -2.09
CA LEU A 31 -13.06 -2.27 -2.74
C LEU A 31 -13.32 -0.93 -2.03
N SER A 32 -14.57 -0.64 -1.67
CA SER A 32 -14.92 0.56 -0.91
C SER A 32 -14.29 0.55 0.49
N PHE A 33 -14.34 -0.60 1.18
CA PHE A 33 -13.70 -0.79 2.47
C PHE A 33 -12.19 -0.53 2.38
N ARG A 34 -11.51 -1.10 1.38
CA ARG A 34 -10.07 -0.87 1.15
C ARG A 34 -9.75 0.60 0.89
N ARG A 35 -10.61 1.34 0.19
CA ARG A 35 -10.40 2.78 -0.06
C ARG A 35 -10.50 3.60 1.23
N GLN A 36 -11.43 3.24 2.12
CA GLN A 36 -11.65 3.97 3.38
C GLN A 36 -10.60 3.63 4.45
N HIS A 37 -10.19 2.35 4.53
CA HIS A 37 -9.36 1.85 5.62
C HIS A 37 -7.94 1.44 5.20
N GLY A 38 -7.60 1.62 3.92
CA GLY A 38 -6.34 1.20 3.34
C GLY A 38 -6.28 -0.30 3.02
N PRO A 39 -5.09 -0.80 2.68
CA PRO A 39 -4.90 -2.18 2.24
C PRO A 39 -5.41 -3.21 3.25
N LEU A 40 -5.93 -4.33 2.73
CA LEU A 40 -6.37 -5.48 3.53
C LEU A 40 -5.19 -6.36 3.97
N ALA A 41 -4.09 -6.34 3.20
CA ALA A 41 -2.89 -7.10 3.52
C ALA A 41 -2.23 -6.59 4.81
N MET A 42 -2.18 -7.46 5.81
CA MET A 42 -1.56 -7.15 7.11
C MET A 42 -0.07 -6.78 6.98
N GLN A 43 0.62 -7.33 5.99
CA GLN A 43 2.03 -7.05 5.71
C GLN A 43 2.26 -5.56 5.40
N LEU A 44 1.36 -4.92 4.63
CA LEU A 44 1.45 -3.49 4.31
C LEU A 44 1.15 -2.61 5.54
N ARG A 45 0.29 -3.08 6.45
CA ARG A 45 0.05 -2.38 7.72
C ARG A 45 1.26 -2.49 8.65
N GLN A 46 1.87 -3.68 8.74
CA GLN A 46 3.07 -3.92 9.53
C GLN A 46 4.26 -3.10 9.00
N GLU A 47 4.40 -2.99 7.69
CA GLU A 47 5.39 -2.12 7.06
C GLU A 47 5.27 -0.68 7.57
N ARG A 48 4.07 -0.09 7.51
CA ARG A 48 3.84 1.29 8.00
C ARG A 48 4.20 1.46 9.47
N ILE A 49 3.85 0.48 10.30
CA ILE A 49 4.18 0.50 11.73
C ILE A 49 5.71 0.45 11.93
N ALA A 50 6.38 -0.46 11.24
CA ALA A 50 7.84 -0.61 11.32
C ALA A 50 8.56 0.64 10.81
N ALA A 51 8.11 1.22 9.69
CA ALA A 51 8.66 2.46 9.15
C ALA A 51 8.50 3.63 10.13
N ALA A 52 7.34 3.77 10.77
CA ALA A 52 7.11 4.79 11.78
C ALA A 52 8.05 4.63 13.00
N GLN A 53 8.26 3.40 13.46
CA GLN A 53 9.20 3.10 14.55
C GLN A 53 10.64 3.44 14.16
N MET A 54 11.08 3.04 12.97
CA MET A 54 12.43 3.33 12.47
C MET A 54 12.65 4.82 12.24
N PHE A 55 11.64 5.52 11.74
CA PHE A 55 11.65 6.97 11.60
C PHE A 55 11.81 7.68 12.95
N GLN A 56 11.03 7.28 13.97
CA GLN A 56 11.15 7.81 15.32
C GLN A 56 12.56 7.57 15.89
N LEU A 57 13.08 6.35 15.75
CA LEU A 57 14.43 6.01 16.19
C LEU A 57 15.49 6.85 15.47
N SER A 58 15.36 7.01 14.15
CA SER A 58 16.24 7.84 13.34
C SER A 58 16.23 9.30 13.80
N LYS A 59 15.05 9.89 14.04
CA LYS A 59 14.92 11.26 14.54
C LYS A 59 15.56 11.47 15.91
N LEU A 60 15.39 10.51 16.82
CA LEU A 60 16.03 10.54 18.13
C LEU A 60 17.57 10.56 18.04
N HIS A 61 18.15 9.98 16.99
CA HIS A 61 19.59 9.94 16.74
C HIS A 61 20.07 11.03 15.75
N GLY A 62 19.26 12.06 15.48
CA GLY A 62 19.65 13.19 14.61
C GLY A 62 19.49 12.94 13.11
N GLY A 63 18.79 11.87 12.72
CA GLY A 63 18.51 11.54 11.32
C GLY A 63 17.61 12.58 10.62
N LYS A 64 17.95 12.90 9.37
CA LYS A 64 17.26 13.92 8.57
C LYS A 64 16.19 13.38 7.62
N GLY A 65 16.11 12.05 7.47
CA GLY A 65 15.13 11.40 6.59
C GLY A 65 13.67 11.62 7.00
N GLN A 66 12.77 11.20 6.12
CA GLN A 66 11.31 11.16 6.29
C GLN A 66 10.84 9.72 6.55
N VAL A 67 9.58 9.54 6.95
CA VAL A 67 9.03 8.20 7.21
C VAL A 67 9.03 7.33 5.96
N ASP A 68 8.83 7.93 4.79
CA ASP A 68 8.79 7.23 3.51
C ASP A 68 10.14 6.62 3.13
N ASP A 69 11.26 7.15 3.64
CA ASP A 69 12.59 6.56 3.45
C ASP A 69 12.72 5.17 4.11
N PHE A 70 11.82 4.85 5.04
CA PHE A 70 11.77 3.58 5.75
C PHE A 70 10.66 2.65 5.23
N MET A 71 9.90 3.07 4.21
CA MET A 71 8.92 2.25 3.50
C MET A 71 9.61 1.53 2.32
N ILE A 72 9.45 0.21 2.22
CA ILE A 72 10.18 -0.63 1.26
C ILE A 72 9.34 -0.94 0.02
N TRP A 73 8.08 -1.29 0.24
CA TRP A 73 7.09 -1.76 -0.72
C TRP A 73 6.10 -0.65 -1.09
N THR A 74 5.66 0.12 -0.09
CA THR A 74 4.77 1.26 -0.32
C THR A 74 5.61 2.52 -0.45
N LYS A 75 6.33 2.67 -1.57
CA LYS A 75 6.84 3.99 -1.91
C LYS A 75 5.64 4.89 -2.20
N PRO A 76 5.61 6.15 -1.74
CA PRO A 76 4.66 7.10 -2.29
C PRO A 76 4.79 7.02 -3.80
N ASP A 77 3.67 6.86 -4.51
CA ASP A 77 3.66 6.98 -5.97
C ASP A 77 4.53 8.20 -6.29
N GLU A 78 5.60 8.01 -7.08
CA GLU A 78 6.50 9.09 -7.47
C GLU A 78 5.60 10.26 -7.81
N GLN A 79 5.66 11.33 -6.99
CA GLN A 79 4.71 12.44 -7.06
C GLN A 79 4.44 12.70 -8.53
N GLU A 80 3.18 12.60 -8.97
CA GLU A 80 2.82 12.85 -10.36
C GLU A 80 3.35 14.25 -10.70
N ILE A 81 4.52 14.29 -11.32
CA ILE A 81 5.17 15.54 -11.70
C ILE A 81 4.40 16.06 -12.89
N SER A 82 4.18 17.38 -12.95
CA SER A 82 3.57 17.96 -14.15
C SER A 82 4.46 17.67 -15.36
N LEU A 83 3.87 17.65 -16.56
CA LEU A 83 4.62 17.47 -17.81
C LEU A 83 5.78 18.49 -17.91
N GLU A 84 5.55 19.71 -17.42
CA GLU A 84 6.55 20.79 -17.39
C GLU A 84 7.73 20.43 -16.48
N GLN A 85 7.45 19.93 -15.28
CA GLN A 85 8.47 19.47 -14.33
C GLN A 85 9.25 18.23 -14.84
N ALA A 86 8.58 17.37 -15.60
CA ALA A 86 9.22 16.22 -16.23
C ALA A 86 10.20 16.65 -17.34
N LEU A 87 9.82 17.66 -18.14
CA LEU A 87 10.67 18.20 -19.21
C LEU A 87 11.89 18.95 -18.65
N GLU A 88 11.74 19.72 -17.57
CA GLU A 88 12.87 20.41 -16.92
C GLU A 88 13.91 19.43 -16.36
N LYS A 89 13.48 18.30 -15.79
CA LYS A 89 14.40 17.27 -15.28
C LYS A 89 15.20 16.53 -16.35
N TRP A 90 14.81 16.65 -17.62
CA TRP A 90 15.36 15.84 -18.72
C TRP A 90 16.50 16.53 -19.48
N VAL A 91 16.75 17.82 -19.22
CA VAL A 91 17.82 18.63 -19.81
C VAL A 91 19.00 18.71 -18.85
#